data_AF-A0A1F4F6X4-F1
#
_entry.id   AF-A0A1F4F6X4-F1
#
_cell.length_a   1.000
_cell.length_b   1.000
_cell.length_c   1.000
_cell.angle_alpha   90.00
_cell.angle_beta   90.00
_cell.angle_gamma   90.00
#
_symmetry.space_group_name_H-M   'P 1'
#
loop_
_entity.id
_entity.type
_entity.pdbx_description
1 polymer ?
#
loop_
_entity_poly.entity_id
_entity_poly.type
_entity_poly.pdbx_seq_one_letter_code
_entity_poly.pdbx_strand_id
1 'polypeptide(L)'
;MFEIVLFYQALWLQAGDPGRTAVLGGFGAAAVLLAATGWGIFKYSLRLPVGLFFAATSILLAAMAVAFTGQGIAALQEAGAIGASRFDFDALPLLGVYPTGEGLAAQAIALALVALGFRAARRRAVAQPA
;
A
#
# COMPACT_ATOMS: atom_id res chain seq x y z
N MET A 1 -23.73 -6.63 -0.79
CA MET A 1 -24.27 -7.21 -2.04
C MET A 1 -25.75 -6.86 -2.27
N PHE A 2 -26.64 -7.02 -1.27
CA PHE A 2 -28.07 -6.68 -1.41
C PHE A 2 -28.33 -5.23 -1.85
N GLU A 3 -27.64 -4.26 -1.25
CA GLU A 3 -27.69 -2.83 -1.62
C GLU A 3 -27.46 -2.59 -3.12
N ILE A 4 -26.46 -3.29 -3.69
CA ILE A 4 -26.07 -3.15 -5.10
C ILE A 4 -27.18 -3.66 -6.01
N VAL A 5 -27.79 -4.79 -5.66
CA VAL A 5 -28.90 -5.36 -6.44
C VAL A 5 -30.12 -4.44 -6.39
N LEU A 6 -30.48 -3.93 -5.20
CA LEU A 6 -31.58 -2.98 -5.06
C LEU A 6 -31.31 -1.67 -5.80
N PHE A 7 -30.07 -1.18 -5.76
CA PHE A 7 -29.68 0.02 -6.51
C PHE A 7 -29.85 -0.17 -8.02
N TYR A 8 -29.40 -1.30 -8.58
CA TYR A 8 -29.59 -1.60 -10.00
C TYR A 8 -31.06 -1.81 -10.38
N GLN A 9 -31.86 -2.44 -9.49
CA GLN A 9 -33.30 -2.56 -9.70
C GLN A 9 -33.98 -1.18 -9.71
N ALA A 10 -33.66 -0.33 -8.75
CA ALA A 10 -34.18 1.04 -8.68
C ALA A 10 -33.77 1.86 -9.91
N LEU A 11 -32.49 1.79 -10.31
CA LEU A 11 -31.97 2.44 -11.51
C LEU A 11 -32.70 1.96 -12.77
N TRP A 12 -32.96 0.66 -12.89
CA TRP A 12 -33.67 0.07 -14.03
C TRP A 12 -35.14 0.54 -14.12
N LEU A 13 -35.79 0.69 -12.97
CA LEU A 13 -37.17 1.18 -12.88
C LEU A 13 -37.26 2.69 -13.14
N GLN A 14 -36.31 3.48 -12.62
CA GLN A 14 -36.29 4.93 -12.76
C GLN A 14 -35.82 5.41 -14.15
N ALA A 15 -34.98 4.64 -14.84
CA ALA A 15 -34.45 5.02 -16.15
C ALA A 15 -35.53 5.10 -17.25
N GLY A 16 -36.66 4.41 -17.11
CA GLY A 16 -37.71 4.34 -18.13
C GLY A 16 -37.25 3.70 -19.46
N ASP A 17 -38.13 3.63 -20.46
CA ASP A 17 -37.80 2.96 -21.73
C ASP A 17 -36.63 3.59 -22.51
N PRO A 18 -36.49 4.94 -22.59
CA PRO A 18 -35.32 5.55 -23.23
C PRO A 18 -34.03 5.30 -22.44
N GLY A 19 -34.06 5.41 -21.11
CA GLY A 19 -32.87 5.30 -20.26
C GLY A 19 -32.37 3.87 -20.08
N ARG A 20 -33.22 2.84 -20.24
CA ARG A 20 -32.78 1.43 -20.22
C ARG A 20 -31.69 1.13 -21.25
N THR A 21 -31.77 1.73 -22.43
CA THR A 21 -30.73 1.59 -23.46
C THR A 21 -29.39 2.19 -23.02
N ALA A 22 -29.42 3.34 -22.33
CA ALA A 22 -28.23 3.97 -21.77
C ALA A 22 -27.64 3.16 -20.61
N VAL A 23 -28.48 2.56 -19.75
CA VAL A 23 -28.03 1.66 -18.67
C VAL A 23 -27.33 0.43 -19.24
N LEU A 24 -27.91 -0.23 -20.25
CA LEU A 24 -27.28 -1.36 -20.93
C LEU A 24 -26.00 -0.94 -21.66
N GLY A 25 -25.98 0.23 -22.29
CA GLY A 25 -24.80 0.80 -22.93
C GLY A 25 -23.66 1.05 -21.93
N GLY A 26 -23.98 1.59 -20.76
CA GLY A 26 -23.02 1.77 -19.66
C GLY A 26 -22.45 0.45 -19.15
N PHE A 27 -23.30 -0.58 -19.01
CA PHE A 27 -22.86 -1.92 -18.64
C PHE A 27 -21.93 -2.54 -19.70
N GLY A 28 -22.28 -2.38 -20.98
CA GLY A 28 -21.44 -2.81 -22.10
C GLY A 28 -20.10 -2.08 -22.13
N ALA A 29 -20.08 -0.76 -21.95
CA ALA A 29 -18.86 0.04 -21.89
C ALA A 29 -17.96 -0.39 -20.71
N ALA A 30 -18.54 -0.62 -19.53
CA ALA A 30 -17.82 -1.11 -18.36
C ALA A 30 -17.24 -2.51 -18.61
N ALA A 31 -17.99 -3.42 -19.23
CA ALA A 31 -17.51 -4.76 -19.58
C ALA A 31 -16.35 -4.71 -20.59
N VAL A 32 -16.44 -3.85 -21.61
CA VAL A 32 -15.37 -3.65 -22.60
C VAL A 32 -14.12 -3.07 -21.94
N LEU A 33 -14.27 -2.04 -21.10
CA LEU A 33 -13.15 -1.47 -20.35
C LEU A 33 -12.50 -2.51 -19.44
N LEU A 34 -13.31 -3.29 -18.71
CA LEU A 34 -12.80 -4.34 -17.84
C LEU A 34 -12.03 -5.41 -18.63
N ALA A 35 -12.56 -5.85 -19.77
CA ALA A 35 -11.88 -6.79 -20.64
C ALA A 35 -10.60 -6.20 -21.24
N ALA A 36 -10.61 -4.94 -21.67
CA ALA A 36 -9.45 -4.25 -22.21
C ALA A 36 -8.35 -4.05 -21.15
N THR A 37 -8.70 -3.61 -19.95
CA THR A 37 -7.76 -3.48 -18.82
C THR A 37 -7.25 -4.84 -18.38
N GLY A 38 -8.10 -5.85 -18.26
CA GLY A 38 -7.70 -7.21 -17.91
C GLY A 38 -6.77 -7.81 -18.96
N TRP A 39 -7.11 -7.70 -20.24
CA TRP A 39 -6.24 -8.09 -21.35
C TRP A 39 -4.93 -7.30 -21.35
N GLY A 40 -4.98 -6.00 -21.05
CA GLY A 40 -3.80 -5.18 -20.85
C GLY A 40 -2.93 -5.75 -19.73
N ILE A 41 -3.49 -6.04 -18.56
CA ILE A 41 -2.74 -6.65 -17.46
C ILE A 41 -2.15 -8.00 -17.88
N PHE A 42 -2.89 -8.87 -18.55
CA PHE A 42 -2.37 -10.18 -18.98
C PHE A 42 -1.32 -10.07 -20.09
N LYS A 43 -1.51 -9.16 -21.06
CA LYS A 43 -0.59 -8.96 -22.18
C LYS A 43 0.64 -8.18 -21.79
N TYR A 44 0.49 -7.14 -20.96
CA TYR A 44 1.55 -6.36 -20.35
C TYR A 44 2.08 -6.98 -19.05
N SER A 45 1.60 -8.17 -18.67
CA SER A 45 2.33 -9.16 -17.84
C SER A 45 3.56 -9.70 -18.59
N LEU A 46 4.19 -8.81 -19.37
CA LEU A 46 5.45 -8.88 -20.05
C LEU A 46 6.50 -9.10 -18.97
N ARG A 47 6.80 -10.37 -18.69
CA ARG A 47 8.04 -10.81 -18.03
C ARG A 47 8.49 -9.86 -16.92
N LEU A 48 7.62 -9.63 -15.93
CA LEU A 48 8.04 -8.90 -14.73
C LEU A 48 9.31 -9.60 -14.23
N PRO A 49 10.49 -8.94 -14.27
CA PRO A 49 11.68 -9.53 -13.74
C PRO A 49 11.34 -9.78 -12.28
N VAL A 50 11.14 -11.06 -11.91
CA VAL A 50 10.65 -11.43 -10.58
C VAL A 50 11.55 -10.78 -9.52
N GLY A 51 12.86 -10.70 -9.80
CA GLY A 51 13.83 -9.95 -9.01
C GLY A 51 13.51 -8.47 -8.83
N LEU A 52 13.08 -7.74 -9.87
CA LEU A 52 12.75 -6.32 -9.78
C LEU A 52 11.46 -6.08 -9.00
N PHE A 53 10.41 -6.89 -9.23
CA PHE A 53 9.14 -6.77 -8.51
C PHE A 53 9.32 -7.05 -7.01
N PHE A 54 10.05 -8.12 -6.66
CA PHE A 54 10.37 -8.42 -5.27
C PHE A 54 11.31 -7.37 -4.66
N ALA A 55 12.27 -6.83 -5.41
CA ALA A 55 13.13 -5.75 -4.92
C ALA A 55 12.31 -4.48 -4.61
N ALA A 56 11.44 -4.05 -5.52
CA ALA A 56 10.58 -2.89 -5.30
C ALA A 56 9.63 -3.11 -4.11
N THR A 57 8.98 -4.27 -4.05
CA THR A 57 8.06 -4.62 -2.95
C THR A 57 8.79 -4.71 -1.61
N SER A 58 9.98 -5.31 -1.56
CA SER A 58 10.75 -5.40 -0.32
C SER A 58 11.24 -4.04 0.16
N ILE A 59 11.63 -3.13 -0.74
CA ILE A 59 11.95 -1.73 -0.39
C ILE A 59 10.71 -1.02 0.15
N LEU A 60 9.56 -1.18 -0.49
CA LEU A 60 8.30 -0.59 -0.03
C LEU A 60 7.91 -1.11 1.36
N LEU A 61 7.96 -2.44 1.56
CA LEU A 61 7.68 -3.07 2.85
C LEU A 61 8.66 -2.62 3.92
N ALA A 62 9.94 -2.46 3.58
CA ALA A 62 10.95 -1.94 4.50
C ALA A 62 10.67 -0.48 4.90
N ALA A 63 10.29 0.37 3.95
CA ALA A 63 9.90 1.76 4.25
C ALA A 63 8.64 1.81 5.14
N MET A 64 7.64 0.98 4.85
CA MET A 64 6.43 0.87 5.66
C MET A 64 6.71 0.36 7.07
N ALA A 65 7.61 -0.62 7.24
CA ALA A 65 8.00 -1.10 8.56
C ALA A 65 8.59 0.01 9.44
N VAL A 66 9.45 0.88 8.86
CA VAL A 66 10.02 2.03 9.57
C VAL A 66 8.95 3.07 9.91
N ALA A 67 8.04 3.37 8.98
CA ALA A 67 6.94 4.30 9.23
C ALA A 67 5.99 3.79 10.33
N PHE A 68 5.63 2.51 10.29
CA PHE A 68 4.77 1.87 11.30
C PHE A 68 5.45 1.78 12.66
N THR A 69 6.77 1.64 12.71
CA THR A 69 7.51 1.69 13.99
C THR A 69 7.29 3.03 14.68
N GLY A 70 7.43 4.13 13.94
CA GLY A 70 7.21 5.48 14.48
C GLY A 70 5.77 5.73 14.93
N GLN A 71 4.79 5.30 14.12
CA GLN A 71 3.37 5.34 14.47
C GLN A 71 3.04 4.51 15.72
N GLY A 72 3.64 3.32 15.85
CA GLY A 72 3.46 2.45 17.02
C GLY A 72 4.02 3.08 18.31
N ILE A 73 5.20 3.70 18.25
CA ILE A 73 5.76 4.42 19.39
C ILE A 73 4.89 5.62 19.76
N ALA A 74 4.43 6.40 18.78
CA ALA A 74 3.53 7.51 19.04
C ALA A 74 2.22 7.05 19.72
N ALA A 75 1.62 5.95 19.28
CA ALA A 75 0.43 5.39 19.92
C ALA A 75 0.69 4.94 21.37
N LEU A 76 1.86 4.39 21.67
CA LEU A 76 2.25 4.04 23.04
C LEU A 76 2.50 5.28 23.92
N GLN A 77 3.01 6.37 23.33
CA GLN A 77 3.17 7.66 24.00
C GLN A 77 1.81 8.30 24.30
N GLU A 78 0.87 8.24 23.36
CA GLU A 78 -0.52 8.71 23.56
C GLU A 78 -1.24 7.90 24.64
N ALA A 79 -0.97 6.60 24.73
CA ALA A 79 -1.48 5.73 25.80
C ALA A 79 -0.79 5.95 27.16
N GLY A 80 0.26 6.79 27.23
CA GLY A 80 1.03 7.05 28.45
C GLY A 80 1.92 5.88 28.90
N ALA A 81 2.13 4.88 28.05
CA ALA A 81 2.93 3.69 28.37
C ALA A 81 4.44 3.95 28.34
N ILE A 82 4.89 4.93 27.54
CA ILE A 82 6.29 5.32 27.39
C ILE A 82 6.43 6.84 27.41
N GLY A 83 7.59 7.32 27.83
CA GLY A 83 7.92 8.75 27.86
C GLY A 83 7.99 9.36 26.45
N ALA A 84 7.78 10.68 26.40
CA ALA A 84 7.87 11.47 25.17
C ALA A 84 8.81 12.66 25.39
N SER A 85 10.10 12.45 25.14
CA SER A 85 11.11 13.51 25.17
C SER A 85 11.05 14.34 23.89
N ARG A 86 10.44 15.53 23.96
CA ARG A 86 10.14 16.33 22.76
C ARG A 86 11.32 17.16 22.26
N PHE A 87 11.48 17.22 20.95
CA PHE A 87 12.41 18.11 20.25
C PHE A 87 11.68 19.22 19.50
N ASP A 88 12.41 20.25 19.10
CA ASP A 88 11.88 21.44 18.43
C ASP A 88 11.89 21.26 16.90
N PHE A 89 10.95 20.47 16.38
CA PHE A 89 10.66 20.36 14.94
C PHE A 89 9.24 19.80 14.70
N ASP A 90 8.71 20.02 13.49
CA ASP A 90 7.36 19.59 13.10
C ASP A 90 7.26 18.08 12.84
N ALA A 91 6.16 17.46 13.28
CA ALA A 91 5.89 16.05 13.00
C ALA A 91 5.59 15.81 11.51
N LEU A 92 6.02 14.67 10.99
CA LEU A 92 5.61 14.12 9.69
C LEU A 92 4.85 12.79 9.90
N PRO A 93 3.52 12.85 10.12
CA PRO A 93 2.71 11.66 10.40
C PRO A 93 2.75 10.62 9.28
N LEU A 94 2.83 11.06 8.01
CA LEU A 94 2.89 10.14 6.87
C LEU A 94 4.07 9.17 6.96
N LEU A 95 5.20 9.61 7.51
CA LEU A 95 6.42 8.82 7.65
C LEU A 95 6.59 8.25 9.07
N GLY A 96 5.61 8.48 9.95
CA GLY A 96 5.68 8.12 11.38
C GLY A 96 6.75 8.88 12.16
N VAL A 97 7.27 9.99 11.63
CA VAL A 97 8.31 10.78 12.29
C VAL A 97 7.63 11.77 13.22
N TYR A 98 7.78 11.54 14.53
CA TYR A 98 7.30 12.43 15.57
C TYR A 98 8.49 13.09 16.25
N PRO A 99 8.33 14.30 16.81
CA PRO A 99 9.40 15.01 17.51
C PRO A 99 9.64 14.42 18.90
N THR A 100 9.85 13.10 19.00
CA THR A 100 10.13 12.40 20.25
C THR A 100 11.41 11.58 20.13
N GLY A 101 12.30 11.70 21.11
CA GLY A 101 13.60 11.01 21.09
C GLY A 101 13.47 9.49 21.07
N GLU A 102 12.51 8.95 21.82
CA GLU A 102 12.18 7.53 21.86
C GLU A 102 11.70 7.02 20.48
N GLY A 103 10.86 7.80 19.80
CA GLY A 103 10.35 7.48 18.46
C GLY A 103 11.45 7.49 17.41
N LEU A 104 12.28 8.54 17.40
CA LEU A 104 13.42 8.66 16.50
C LEU A 104 14.44 7.53 16.72
N ALA A 105 14.73 7.19 17.97
CA ALA A 105 15.63 6.08 18.29
C ALA A 105 15.08 4.74 17.80
N ALA A 106 13.79 4.47 18.01
CA ALA A 106 13.15 3.26 17.52
C ALA A 106 13.16 3.17 15.99
N GLN A 107 12.88 4.27 15.28
CA GLN A 107 12.97 4.32 13.81
C GLN A 107 14.42 4.15 13.32
N ALA A 108 15.41 4.72 14.01
CA ALA A 108 16.83 4.52 13.68
C ALA A 108 17.25 3.06 13.83
N ILE A 109 16.80 2.38 14.88
CA ILE A 109 17.03 0.93 15.08
C ILE A 109 16.35 0.14 13.95
N ALA A 110 15.09 0.44 13.61
CA ALA A 110 14.39 -0.22 12.52
C ALA A 110 15.12 -0.05 11.18
N LEU A 111 15.59 1.16 10.87
CA LEU A 111 16.40 1.44 9.67
C LEU A 111 17.71 0.65 9.67
N ALA A 112 18.40 0.57 10.82
CA ALA A 112 19.62 -0.21 10.94
C ALA A 112 19.38 -1.71 10.69
N LEU A 113 18.30 -2.26 11.26
CA LEU A 113 17.90 -3.66 11.05
C LEU A 113 17.57 -3.94 9.58
N VAL A 114 16.82 -3.05 8.93
CA VAL A 114 16.52 -3.11 7.50
C VAL A 114 17.81 -3.09 6.68
N ALA A 115 18.73 -2.15 6.94
CA ALA A 115 19.99 -2.03 6.23
C ALA A 115 20.88 -3.27 6.40
N LEU A 116 20.93 -3.84 7.61
CA LEU A 116 21.64 -5.08 7.90
C LEU A 116 21.00 -6.27 7.16
N GLY A 117 19.66 -6.35 7.15
CA GLY A 117 18.91 -7.36 6.41
C GLY A 117 19.22 -7.32 4.91
N PHE A 118 19.19 -6.14 4.29
CA PHE A 118 19.55 -5.98 2.88
C PHE A 118 21.03 -6.31 2.60
N ARG A 119 21.96 -5.93 3.50
CA ARG A 119 23.38 -6.32 3.37
C ARG A 119 23.57 -7.83 3.45
N ALA A 120 22.90 -8.50 4.38
CA ALA A 120 22.95 -9.95 4.53
C ALA A 120 22.35 -10.67 3.31
N ALA A 121 21.22 -10.19 2.80
CA ALA A 121 20.59 -10.71 1.59
C ALA A 121 21.52 -10.59 0.37
N ARG A 122 22.20 -9.45 0.20
CA ARG A 122 23.19 -9.25 -0.88
C ARG A 122 24.38 -10.20 -0.76
N ARG A 123 24.92 -10.42 0.45
CA ARG A 123 26.04 -11.34 0.66
C ARG A 123 25.69 -12.79 0.33
N ARG A 124 24.48 -13.23 0.68
CA ARG A 124 23.99 -14.59 0.36
C ARG A 124 23.83 -14.81 -1.14
N ALA A 125 23.36 -13.79 -1.87
CA ALA A 125 23.26 -13.85 -3.32
C ALA A 125 24.62 -13.97 -4.03
N VAL A 126 25.69 -13.41 -3.46
CA VAL A 126 27.07 -13.52 -4.00
C VAL A 126 27.75 -14.85 -3.62
N ALA A 127 27.33 -15.46 -2.50
CA ALA A 127 27.96 -16.67 -1.95
C ALA A 127 27.37 -17.99 -2.46
N GLN A 128 26.31 -17.97 -3.29
CA GLN A 128 25.81 -19.16 -4.00
C GLN A 128 26.48 -19.26 -5.38
N PRO A 129 27.52 -20.09 -5.56
CA PRO A 129 27.94 -20.51 -6.89
C PRO A 129 26.85 -21.43 -7.48
N ALA A 130 26.53 -21.20 -8.76
CA ALA A 130 25.62 -22.00 -9.56
C ALA A 130 26.10 -23.45 -9.71
#